data_AF-A0A6M1T4E1-F1
#
_entry.id   AF-A0A6M1T4E1-F1
#
_cell.length_a   1.000
_cell.length_b   1.000
_cell.length_c   1.000
_cell.angle_alpha   90.00
_cell.angle_beta   90.00
_cell.angle_gamma   90.00
#
_symmetry.space_group_name_H-M   'P 1'
#
loop_
_entity.id
_entity.type
_entity.pdbx_description
1 polymer ?
#
loop_
_entity_poly.entity_id
_entity_poly.type
_entity_poly.pdbx_seq_one_letter_code
_entity_poly.pdbx_strand_id
1 'polypeptide(L)'
;MKLKIILAVFMSGMLLLGCSSSKEVSDDTEMESNLPNWYMNPPSSDNEYMYAIGEATSSRRRIARTSAMNNGDAAIAQKIQAEVSTMQKNFAEETTAGENSNYRQVFTDVSKSVAQQKLSGVEVYKSHFTKTDSGTKYEVILLMRMPIGEAANALDQALKNTLSRDEELYTKFKASKAFEDMKKSIEEMEQGSMPSEN
;
A
#
# COMPACT_ATOMS: atom_id res chain seq x y z
N MET A 1 24.13 -76.92 -26.14
CA MET A 1 24.89 -75.72 -26.54
C MET A 1 24.02 -74.49 -26.33
N LYS A 2 24.45 -73.61 -25.40
CA LYS A 2 24.28 -72.13 -25.38
C LYS A 2 22.85 -71.61 -25.69
N LEU A 3 22.00 -71.39 -24.69
CA LEU A 3 21.88 -70.15 -23.90
C LEU A 3 22.07 -68.86 -24.72
N LYS A 4 20.96 -68.11 -24.87
CA LYS A 4 20.77 -66.65 -25.03
C LYS A 4 19.33 -66.44 -25.51
N ILE A 5 18.31 -66.49 -24.64
CA ILE A 5 17.78 -65.33 -23.91
C ILE A 5 18.28 -64.02 -24.50
N ILE A 6 17.66 -63.56 -25.58
CA ILE A 6 17.44 -62.12 -25.86
C ILE A 6 16.07 -62.06 -26.52
N LEU A 7 15.05 -61.85 -25.68
CA LEU A 7 13.71 -61.48 -26.10
C LEU A 7 13.84 -60.15 -26.85
N ALA A 8 13.48 -60.18 -28.13
CA ALA A 8 13.53 -59.06 -29.05
C ALA A 8 12.58 -57.94 -28.58
N VAL A 9 13.10 -57.00 -27.81
CA VAL A 9 12.50 -55.66 -27.62
C VAL A 9 12.95 -54.83 -28.82
N PHE A 10 12.30 -55.05 -29.95
CA PHE A 10 12.41 -54.22 -31.15
C PHE A 10 10.99 -53.87 -31.62
N MET A 11 10.26 -53.16 -30.76
CA MET A 11 9.02 -52.47 -31.14
C MET A 11 9.35 -50.98 -31.22
N SER A 12 10.00 -50.65 -32.34
CA SER A 12 10.08 -49.29 -32.85
C SER A 12 8.69 -48.86 -33.31
N GLY A 13 8.28 -47.65 -32.93
CA GLY A 13 7.29 -46.90 -33.70
C GLY A 13 6.25 -46.16 -32.88
N MET A 14 6.61 -44.93 -32.51
CA MET A 14 5.75 -43.73 -32.55
C MET A 14 4.31 -43.86 -32.05
N LEU A 15 4.04 -43.24 -30.89
CA LEU A 15 2.90 -42.34 -30.67
C LEU A 15 3.01 -41.75 -29.26
N LEU A 16 3.94 -40.80 -29.08
CA LEU A 16 3.80 -39.78 -28.04
C LEU A 16 3.59 -38.45 -28.76
N LEU A 17 2.33 -38.10 -28.94
CA LEU A 17 1.93 -36.72 -29.25
C LEU A 17 2.35 -35.87 -28.05
N GLY A 18 3.54 -35.30 -28.16
CA GLY A 18 4.01 -34.26 -27.27
C GLY A 18 3.11 -33.05 -27.41
N CYS A 19 2.28 -32.81 -26.39
CA CYS A 19 1.78 -31.47 -26.11
C CYS A 19 2.90 -30.71 -25.38
N SER A 20 3.99 -30.41 -26.09
CA SER A 20 4.95 -29.39 -25.70
C SER A 20 4.44 -28.08 -26.27
N SER A 21 3.35 -27.57 -25.70
CA SER A 21 3.11 -26.13 -25.77
C SER A 21 4.15 -25.52 -24.85
N SER A 22 5.33 -25.29 -25.42
CA SER A 22 6.31 -24.38 -24.86
C SER A 22 5.63 -23.01 -24.85
N LYS A 23 4.91 -22.73 -23.76
CA LYS A 23 4.85 -21.36 -23.27
C LYS A 23 6.31 -21.00 -23.09
N GLU A 24 6.82 -20.17 -24.00
CA GLU A 24 7.94 -19.31 -23.68
C GLU A 24 7.58 -18.70 -22.33
N VAL A 25 8.30 -19.15 -21.30
CA VAL A 25 8.42 -18.39 -20.07
C VAL A 25 9.17 -17.16 -20.55
N SER A 26 8.39 -16.13 -20.90
CA SER A 26 8.90 -14.79 -21.06
C SER A 26 9.76 -14.52 -19.85
N ASP A 27 11.02 -14.26 -20.12
CA ASP A 27 12.02 -13.88 -19.14
C ASP A 27 11.45 -12.74 -18.28
N ASP A 28 10.93 -13.06 -17.09
CA ASP A 28 10.39 -12.07 -16.14
C ASP A 28 11.48 -11.06 -15.72
N THR A 29 12.74 -11.34 -16.06
CA THR A 29 13.91 -10.49 -15.88
C THR A 29 13.84 -9.19 -16.70
N GLU A 30 13.10 -9.12 -17.81
CA GLU A 30 12.97 -7.87 -18.59
C GLU A 30 12.00 -6.85 -17.94
N MET A 31 11.00 -7.30 -17.17
CA MET A 31 10.04 -6.38 -16.53
C MET A 31 10.64 -5.63 -15.34
N GLU A 32 11.56 -6.23 -14.56
CA GLU A 32 12.26 -5.48 -13.50
C GLU A 32 13.19 -4.40 -14.07
N SER A 33 13.72 -4.58 -15.30
CA SER A 33 14.72 -3.67 -15.87
C SER A 33 14.22 -2.26 -16.23
N ASN A 34 12.90 -2.05 -16.27
CA ASN A 34 12.31 -0.75 -16.64
C ASN A 34 11.58 -0.04 -15.49
N LEU A 35 11.55 -0.63 -14.29
CA LEU A 35 10.90 -0.01 -13.15
C LEU A 35 11.78 1.07 -12.53
N PRO A 36 11.19 2.21 -12.13
CA PRO A 36 11.98 3.29 -11.55
C PRO A 36 12.49 2.91 -10.15
N ASN A 37 13.69 3.39 -9.81
CA ASN A 37 14.33 3.09 -8.53
C ASN A 37 13.48 3.45 -7.30
N TRP A 38 12.67 4.50 -7.38
CA TRP A 38 11.75 4.90 -6.31
C TRP A 38 10.53 3.98 -6.16
N TYR A 39 10.24 3.11 -7.13
CA TYR A 39 9.22 2.08 -7.00
C TYR A 39 9.80 0.82 -6.37
N MET A 40 11.00 0.42 -6.80
CA MET A 40 11.72 -0.73 -6.24
C MET A 40 12.19 -0.46 -4.80
N ASN A 41 12.53 0.79 -4.50
CA ASN A 41 12.94 1.28 -3.19
C ASN A 41 12.06 2.48 -2.81
N PRO A 42 10.79 2.27 -2.43
CA PRO A 42 9.90 3.36 -2.10
C PRO A 42 10.45 4.17 -0.91
N PRO A 43 10.44 5.51 -0.98
CA PRO A 43 10.85 6.31 0.16
C PRO A 43 9.93 5.99 1.34
N SER A 44 10.51 5.84 2.52
CA SER A 44 9.71 5.88 3.74
C SER A 44 9.15 7.30 3.89
N SER A 45 8.03 7.42 4.61
CA SER A 45 7.55 8.74 5.04
C SER A 45 8.65 9.46 5.83
N ASP A 46 8.69 10.78 5.79
CA ASP A 46 9.62 11.59 6.58
C ASP A 46 8.85 12.66 7.37
N ASN A 47 9.58 13.59 8.00
CA ASN A 47 8.99 14.66 8.81
C ASN A 47 8.16 15.68 7.99
N GLU A 48 8.28 15.68 6.66
CA GLU A 48 7.59 16.60 5.76
C GLU A 48 6.43 15.91 5.03
N TYR A 49 6.61 14.66 4.58
CA TYR A 49 5.62 13.92 3.78
C TYR A 49 5.42 12.46 4.18
N MET A 50 4.16 12.01 4.11
CA MET A 50 3.83 10.59 3.97
C MET A 50 3.92 10.19 2.50
N TYR A 51 4.61 9.10 2.20
CA TYR A 51 4.69 8.56 0.83
C TYR A 51 3.90 7.25 0.68
N ALA A 52 3.31 7.03 -0.49
CA ALA A 52 2.70 5.76 -0.86
C ALA A 52 2.75 5.53 -2.37
N ILE A 53 2.66 4.26 -2.78
CA ILE A 53 2.61 3.89 -4.19
C ILE A 53 1.16 3.62 -4.60
N GLY A 54 0.75 4.22 -5.71
CA GLY A 54 -0.49 3.91 -6.40
C GLY A 54 -0.19 3.30 -7.76
N GLU A 55 -0.68 2.11 -8.02
CA GLU A 55 -0.44 1.39 -9.28
C GLU A 55 -1.74 0.87 -9.86
N ALA A 56 -1.90 0.95 -11.18
CA ALA A 56 -3.00 0.32 -11.89
C ALA A 56 -2.72 0.11 -13.38
N THR A 57 -3.41 -0.88 -13.94
CA THR A 57 -3.32 -1.24 -15.36
C THR A 57 -4.68 -1.17 -16.06
N SER A 58 -4.72 -0.67 -17.29
CA SER A 58 -5.93 -0.62 -18.12
C SER A 58 -5.61 -0.54 -19.60
N SER A 59 -6.51 -1.02 -20.46
CA SER A 59 -6.45 -0.76 -21.91
C SER A 59 -6.59 0.73 -22.27
N ARG A 60 -7.07 1.55 -21.33
CA ARG A 60 -7.20 3.01 -21.49
C ARG A 60 -6.30 3.73 -20.50
N ARG A 61 -5.28 4.45 -21.00
CA ARG A 61 -4.33 5.21 -20.19
C ARG A 61 -4.98 6.13 -19.14
N ARG A 62 -6.07 6.82 -19.51
CA ARG A 62 -6.80 7.69 -18.58
C ARG A 62 -7.37 6.91 -17.39
N ILE A 63 -7.93 5.72 -17.63
CA ILE A 63 -8.44 4.88 -16.56
C ILE A 63 -7.30 4.35 -15.70
N ALA A 64 -6.23 3.83 -16.31
CA ALA A 64 -5.06 3.37 -15.56
C ALA A 64 -4.54 4.47 -14.62
N ARG A 65 -4.39 5.70 -15.12
CA ARG A 65 -3.95 6.83 -14.30
C ARG A 65 -4.92 7.16 -13.16
N THR A 66 -6.22 7.25 -13.44
CA THR A 66 -7.21 7.56 -12.39
C THR A 66 -7.30 6.45 -11.34
N SER A 67 -7.24 5.18 -11.76
CA SER A 67 -7.20 4.04 -10.84
C SER A 67 -5.92 4.04 -9.99
N ALA A 68 -4.76 4.33 -10.58
CA ALA A 68 -3.50 4.45 -9.84
C ALA A 68 -3.56 5.58 -8.80
N MET A 69 -4.15 6.73 -9.13
CA MET A 69 -4.39 7.83 -8.18
C MET A 69 -5.26 7.36 -7.01
N ASN A 70 -6.41 6.74 -7.29
CA ASN A 70 -7.30 6.24 -6.23
C ASN A 70 -6.63 5.19 -5.33
N ASN A 71 -5.81 4.30 -5.92
CA ASN A 71 -5.07 3.30 -5.17
C ASN A 71 -4.02 3.94 -4.27
N GLY A 72 -3.33 4.97 -4.76
CA GLY A 72 -2.37 5.74 -3.98
C GLY A 72 -3.01 6.54 -2.84
N ASP A 73 -4.17 7.18 -3.09
CA ASP A 73 -4.97 7.85 -2.05
C ASP A 73 -5.38 6.86 -0.95
N ALA A 74 -5.86 5.67 -1.35
CA ALA A 74 -6.23 4.61 -0.41
C ALA A 74 -5.02 4.13 0.42
N ALA A 75 -3.85 4.03 -0.19
CA ALA A 75 -2.63 3.61 0.52
C ALA A 75 -2.17 4.66 1.56
N ILE A 76 -2.27 5.96 1.27
CA ILE A 76 -2.04 7.01 2.28
C ILE A 76 -3.09 6.90 3.41
N ALA A 77 -4.37 6.74 3.07
CA ALA A 77 -5.43 6.60 4.08
C ALA A 77 -5.20 5.41 5.00
N GLN A 78 -4.73 4.27 4.47
CA GLN A 78 -4.37 3.10 5.25
C GLN A 78 -3.22 3.38 6.24
N LYS A 79 -2.22 4.18 5.86
CA LYS A 79 -1.16 4.59 6.77
C LYS A 79 -1.71 5.42 7.93
N ILE A 80 -2.58 6.40 7.65
CA ILE A 80 -3.23 7.20 8.71
C ILE A 80 -4.08 6.30 9.63
N GLN A 81 -4.82 5.33 9.07
CA GLN A 81 -5.60 4.37 9.88
C GLN A 81 -4.72 3.50 10.79
N ALA A 82 -3.53 3.13 10.34
CA ALA A 82 -2.57 2.42 11.17
C ALA A 82 -2.11 3.27 12.36
N GLU A 83 -1.81 4.56 12.14
CA GLU A 83 -1.47 5.51 13.22
C GLU A 83 -2.62 5.71 14.20
N VAL A 84 -3.86 5.83 13.72
CA VAL A 84 -5.05 5.88 14.58
C VAL A 84 -5.19 4.62 15.43
N SER A 85 -4.89 3.46 14.87
CA SER A 85 -4.95 2.18 15.58
C SER A 85 -3.86 2.08 16.65
N THR A 86 -2.65 2.55 16.37
CA THR A 86 -1.55 2.66 17.34
C THR A 86 -1.92 3.62 18.47
N MET A 87 -2.47 4.78 18.13
CA MET A 87 -2.95 5.78 19.10
C MET A 87 -4.06 5.23 20.00
N GLN A 88 -5.03 4.50 19.43
CA GLN A 88 -6.06 3.81 20.19
C GLN A 88 -5.46 2.87 21.23
N LYS A 89 -4.47 2.07 20.83
CA LYS A 89 -3.80 1.12 21.71
C LYS A 89 -3.11 1.86 22.87
N ASN A 90 -2.30 2.88 22.56
CA ASN A 90 -1.58 3.65 23.56
C ASN A 90 -2.53 4.35 24.54
N PHE A 91 -3.66 4.88 24.06
CA PHE A 91 -4.67 5.53 24.90
C PHE A 91 -5.36 4.54 25.85
N ALA A 92 -5.64 3.32 25.39
CA ALA A 92 -6.22 2.27 26.21
C ALA A 92 -5.27 1.81 27.33
N GLU A 93 -3.96 1.75 27.03
CA GLU A 93 -2.91 1.44 28.01
C GLU A 93 -2.77 2.56 29.06
N GLU A 94 -2.78 3.83 28.64
CA GLU A 94 -2.67 5.00 29.52
C GLU A 94 -3.81 5.10 30.54
N THR A 95 -5.05 4.88 30.08
CA THR A 95 -6.24 5.13 30.90
C THR A 95 -6.59 3.98 31.85
N THR A 96 -5.85 2.86 31.83
CA THR A 96 -6.23 1.58 32.48
C THR A 96 -7.64 1.11 32.07
N ALA A 97 -8.26 1.75 31.08
CA ALA A 97 -9.63 1.52 30.64
C ALA A 97 -9.70 0.42 29.59
N GLY A 98 -8.82 -0.58 29.74
CA GLY A 98 -8.25 -1.43 28.70
C GLY A 98 -9.19 -2.21 27.79
N GLU A 99 -10.52 -2.11 27.95
CA GLU A 99 -11.53 -2.63 27.02
C GLU A 99 -12.87 -1.87 27.06
N ASN A 100 -12.90 -0.57 27.39
CA ASN A 100 -14.17 0.16 27.37
C ASN A 100 -14.73 0.18 25.94
N SER A 101 -15.83 -0.55 25.69
CA SER A 101 -16.39 -0.80 24.36
C SER A 101 -16.74 0.50 23.61
N ASN A 102 -17.04 1.55 24.36
CA ASN A 102 -17.32 2.89 23.85
C ASN A 102 -16.10 3.49 23.13
N TYR A 103 -14.88 3.29 23.63
CA TYR A 103 -13.68 3.84 22.99
C TYR A 103 -13.34 3.09 21.70
N ARG A 104 -13.44 1.76 21.70
CA ARG A 104 -13.22 0.96 20.49
C ARG A 104 -14.13 1.37 19.34
N GLN A 105 -15.39 1.65 19.65
CA GLN A 105 -16.36 2.11 18.66
C GLN A 105 -15.97 3.50 18.10
N VAL A 106 -15.58 4.43 18.97
CA VAL A 106 -15.10 5.77 18.57
C VAL A 106 -13.93 5.67 17.60
N PHE A 107 -12.87 4.93 17.93
CA PHE A 107 -11.69 4.82 17.06
C PHE A 107 -12.01 4.14 15.73
N THR A 108 -12.91 3.14 15.75
CA THR A 108 -13.43 2.53 14.53
C THR A 108 -14.12 3.57 13.65
N ASP A 109 -14.89 4.48 14.24
CA ASP A 109 -15.61 5.52 13.51
C ASP A 109 -14.69 6.66 13.04
N VAL A 110 -13.62 6.97 13.76
CA VAL A 110 -12.54 7.88 13.30
C VAL A 110 -11.84 7.27 12.08
N SER A 111 -11.43 6.01 12.14
CA SER A 111 -10.79 5.31 11.00
C SER A 111 -11.68 5.29 9.76
N LYS A 112 -12.99 5.09 9.94
CA LYS A 112 -13.96 5.21 8.84
C LYS A 112 -14.08 6.64 8.32
N SER A 113 -14.10 7.64 9.20
CA SER A 113 -14.17 9.04 8.80
C SER A 113 -12.95 9.46 7.98
N VAL A 114 -11.75 9.04 8.38
CA VAL A 114 -10.51 9.24 7.60
C VAL A 114 -10.60 8.53 6.25
N ALA A 115 -11.13 7.30 6.20
CA ALA A 115 -11.30 6.55 4.94
C ALA A 115 -12.27 7.23 3.96
N GLN A 116 -13.31 7.88 4.50
CA GLN A 116 -14.38 8.51 3.74
C GLN A 116 -14.02 9.94 3.33
N GLN A 117 -13.15 10.60 4.07
CA GLN A 117 -12.64 11.90 3.67
C GLN A 117 -11.76 11.74 2.45
N LYS A 118 -12.05 12.52 1.42
CA LYS A 118 -11.08 12.78 0.37
C LYS A 118 -9.91 13.48 1.05
N LEU A 119 -8.77 12.80 1.15
CA LEU A 119 -7.56 13.35 1.76
C LEU A 119 -7.10 14.55 0.92
N SER A 120 -7.50 15.74 1.35
CA SER A 120 -7.01 16.99 0.78
C SER A 120 -5.53 17.10 1.06
N GLY A 121 -4.73 17.34 0.03
CA GLY A 121 -3.27 17.46 0.15
C GLY A 121 -2.48 16.23 -0.31
N VAL A 122 -3.13 15.13 -0.69
CA VAL A 122 -2.45 14.05 -1.43
C VAL A 122 -2.17 14.54 -2.86
N GLU A 123 -0.92 14.43 -3.29
CA GLU A 123 -0.49 14.81 -4.63
C GLU A 123 0.42 13.75 -5.27
N VAL A 124 0.48 13.77 -6.61
CA VAL A 124 1.40 12.92 -7.36
C VAL A 124 2.79 13.56 -7.34
N TYR A 125 3.75 12.89 -6.70
CA TYR A 125 5.14 13.33 -6.65
C TYR A 125 5.96 12.83 -7.85
N LYS A 126 5.86 11.53 -8.17
CA LYS A 126 6.50 10.93 -9.34
C LYS A 126 5.52 10.05 -10.10
N SER A 127 5.76 9.86 -11.39
CA SER A 127 4.91 9.03 -12.24
C SER A 127 5.72 8.27 -13.26
N HIS A 128 5.34 7.01 -13.48
CA HIS A 128 5.93 6.14 -14.48
C HIS A 128 4.81 5.50 -15.31
N PHE A 129 5.00 5.46 -16.63
CA PHE A 129 4.01 5.00 -17.60
C PHE A 129 4.65 3.99 -18.54
N THR A 130 4.15 2.77 -18.53
CA THR A 130 4.59 1.69 -19.40
C THR A 130 3.43 1.20 -20.25
N LYS A 131 3.76 0.48 -21.31
CA LYS A 131 2.78 -0.35 -22.01
C LYS A 131 3.13 -1.81 -21.74
N THR A 132 2.12 -2.59 -21.40
CA THR A 132 2.22 -4.03 -21.13
C THR A 132 1.37 -4.80 -22.14
N ASP A 133 1.42 -6.13 -22.08
CA ASP A 133 0.67 -7.03 -22.97
C ASP A 133 0.86 -6.69 -24.46
N SER A 134 2.11 -6.69 -24.92
CA SER A 134 2.49 -6.37 -26.30
C SER A 134 1.97 -5.01 -26.80
N GLY A 135 1.83 -4.03 -25.90
CA GLY A 135 1.41 -2.67 -26.23
C GLY A 135 -0.09 -2.40 -26.12
N THR A 136 -0.88 -3.38 -25.68
CA THR A 136 -2.36 -3.30 -25.62
C THR A 136 -2.90 -2.74 -24.31
N LYS A 137 -2.11 -2.78 -23.23
CA LYS A 137 -2.46 -2.18 -21.94
C LYS A 137 -1.47 -1.10 -21.55
N TYR A 138 -1.94 -0.19 -20.70
CA TYR A 138 -1.15 0.83 -20.03
C TYR A 138 -1.07 0.46 -18.57
N GLU A 139 0.14 0.40 -18.05
CA GLU A 139 0.43 0.34 -16.63
C GLU A 139 0.92 1.72 -16.18
N VAL A 140 0.43 2.14 -15.02
CA VAL A 140 0.72 3.45 -14.44
C VAL A 140 1.08 3.25 -12.99
N ILE A 141 2.28 3.69 -12.63
CA ILE A 141 2.81 3.69 -11.27
C ILE A 141 3.00 5.14 -10.85
N LEU A 142 2.44 5.51 -9.70
CA LEU A 142 2.53 6.84 -9.13
C LEU A 142 3.12 6.75 -7.72
N LEU A 143 4.10 7.59 -7.45
CA LEU A 143 4.51 7.89 -6.08
C LEU A 143 3.66 9.07 -5.61
N MET A 144 2.77 8.80 -4.66
CA MET A 144 1.95 9.80 -4.00
C MET A 144 2.67 10.33 -2.77
N ARG A 145 2.42 11.60 -2.45
CA ARG A 145 2.85 12.18 -1.17
C ARG A 145 1.76 13.04 -0.55
N MET A 146 1.77 13.15 0.77
CA MET A 146 0.88 14.03 1.53
C MET A 146 1.69 14.75 2.61
N PRO A 147 1.62 16.09 2.73
CA PRO A 147 2.27 16.79 3.81
C PRO A 147 1.82 16.26 5.17
N ILE A 148 2.75 16.05 6.10
CA ILE A 148 2.44 15.59 7.46
C ILE A 148 1.41 16.50 8.16
N GLY A 149 1.56 17.82 8.01
CA GLY A 149 0.62 18.79 8.57
C GLY A 149 -0.82 18.60 8.08
N GLU A 150 -0.99 18.23 6.82
CA GLU A 150 -2.32 17.93 6.26
C GLU A 150 -2.88 16.61 6.79
N ALA A 151 -2.03 15.59 6.98
CA ALA A 151 -2.46 14.33 7.59
C ALA A 151 -2.92 14.53 9.04
N ALA A 152 -2.19 15.33 9.82
CA ALA A 152 -2.58 15.72 11.17
C ALA A 152 -3.90 16.51 11.19
N ASN A 153 -4.11 17.42 10.24
CA ASN A 153 -5.36 18.16 10.10
C ASN A 153 -6.55 17.26 9.74
N ALA A 154 -6.37 16.33 8.80
CA ALA A 154 -7.41 15.37 8.41
C ALA A 154 -7.85 14.53 9.61
N LEU A 155 -6.89 14.07 10.41
CA LEU A 155 -7.18 13.35 11.63
C LEU A 155 -7.88 14.21 12.69
N ASP A 156 -7.42 15.45 12.93
CA ASP A 156 -8.09 16.37 13.86
C ASP A 156 -9.55 16.61 13.47
N GLN A 157 -9.83 16.73 12.17
CA GLN A 157 -11.19 16.85 11.65
C GLN A 157 -11.99 15.56 11.84
N ALA A 158 -11.43 14.39 11.54
CA ALA A 158 -12.09 13.10 11.76
C ALA A 158 -12.44 12.91 13.26
N LEU A 159 -11.51 13.22 14.15
CA LEU A 159 -11.73 13.19 15.60
C LEU A 159 -12.83 14.14 16.02
N LYS A 160 -12.81 15.40 15.58
CA LYS A 160 -13.87 16.38 15.86
C LYS A 160 -15.23 15.88 15.40
N ASN A 161 -15.32 15.35 14.19
CA ASN A 161 -16.58 14.85 13.64
C ASN A 161 -17.13 13.68 14.46
N THR A 162 -16.27 12.74 14.84
CA THR A 162 -16.68 11.54 15.60
C THR A 162 -16.94 11.81 17.08
N LEU A 163 -16.16 12.70 17.70
CA LEU A 163 -16.19 12.97 19.14
C LEU A 163 -16.98 14.21 19.54
N SER A 164 -17.55 14.96 18.59
CA SER A 164 -18.36 16.16 18.86
C SER A 164 -19.50 15.96 19.89
N ARG A 165 -19.94 14.72 20.13
CA ARG A 165 -20.99 14.38 21.10
C ARG A 165 -20.45 14.15 22.53
N ASP A 166 -19.13 14.09 22.69
CA ASP A 166 -18.42 13.89 23.95
C ASP A 166 -17.16 14.79 23.96
N GLU A 167 -17.39 16.09 24.16
CA GLU A 167 -16.31 17.11 24.21
C GLU A 167 -15.27 16.82 25.30
N GLU A 168 -15.69 16.17 26.38
CA GLU A 168 -14.80 15.78 27.47
C GLU A 168 -13.83 14.68 26.99
N LEU A 169 -14.34 13.65 26.30
CA LEU A 169 -13.51 12.61 25.70
C LEU A 169 -12.58 13.16 24.63
N TYR A 170 -13.06 14.06 23.77
CA TYR A 170 -12.20 14.74 22.78
C TYR A 170 -11.07 15.54 23.44
N THR A 171 -11.38 16.30 24.49
CA THR A 171 -10.38 17.10 25.21
C THR A 171 -9.35 16.22 25.91
N LYS A 172 -9.82 15.17 26.60
CA LYS A 172 -8.96 14.16 27.24
C LYS A 172 -8.07 13.47 26.22
N PHE A 173 -8.62 13.13 25.06
CA PHE A 173 -7.88 12.50 23.98
C PHE A 173 -6.79 13.42 23.41
N LYS A 174 -7.12 14.68 23.13
CA LYS A 174 -6.13 15.67 22.67
C LYS A 174 -5.01 15.93 23.67
N ALA A 175 -5.32 15.83 24.95
CA ALA A 175 -4.36 15.99 26.04
C ALA A 175 -3.61 14.69 26.37
N SER A 176 -3.99 13.56 25.78
CA SER A 176 -3.41 12.25 26.09
C SER A 176 -2.00 12.11 25.53
N LYS A 177 -1.20 11.28 26.20
CA LYS A 177 0.14 10.95 25.71
C LYS A 177 0.07 10.22 24.37
N ALA A 178 -0.97 9.41 24.16
CA ALA A 178 -1.22 8.71 22.91
C ALA A 178 -1.35 9.65 21.68
N PHE A 179 -2.02 10.80 21.84
CA PHE A 179 -2.17 11.76 20.75
C PHE A 179 -0.84 12.47 20.44
N GLU A 180 -0.07 12.82 21.48
CA GLU A 180 1.28 13.37 21.33
C GLU A 180 2.21 12.36 20.64
N ASP A 181 2.18 11.09 21.07
CA ASP A 181 3.01 10.02 20.53
C ASP A 181 2.64 9.66 19.09
N MET A 182 1.36 9.78 18.71
CA MET A 182 0.97 9.61 17.32
C MET A 182 1.41 10.77 16.45
N LYS A 183 1.30 12.03 16.92
CA LYS A 183 1.88 13.17 16.20
C LYS A 183 3.38 12.97 15.99
N LYS A 184 4.06 12.55 17.05
CA LYS A 184 5.48 12.25 17.04
C LYS A 184 5.80 11.06 16.13
N SER A 185 5.03 9.98 16.14
CA SER A 185 5.16 8.83 15.22
C SER A 185 5.05 9.27 13.77
N ILE A 186 4.09 10.16 13.48
CA ILE A 186 3.91 10.72 12.15
C ILE A 186 5.11 11.61 11.75
N GLU A 187 5.69 12.36 12.69
CA GLU A 187 6.87 13.21 12.49
C GLU A 187 8.20 12.43 12.46
N GLU A 188 8.29 11.29 13.17
CA GLU A 188 9.50 10.48 13.40
C GLU A 188 9.59 9.25 12.50
N MET A 189 8.82 9.14 11.42
CA MET A 189 9.00 8.09 10.39
C MET A 189 10.37 8.15 9.65
N GLU A 190 11.39 8.75 10.26
CA GLU A 190 12.64 9.30 9.73
C GLU A 190 13.73 8.29 9.30
N GLN A 191 13.39 7.09 8.80
CA GLN A 191 14.43 6.18 8.28
C GLN A 191 14.27 5.74 6.84
N GLY A 192 13.69 6.58 5.99
CA GLY A 192 13.76 6.43 4.54
C GLY A 192 14.60 7.51 3.89
N SER A 193 15.86 7.21 3.57
CA SER A 193 16.57 8.05 2.59
C SER A 193 15.94 7.85 1.22
N MET A 194 15.64 8.93 0.47
CA MET A 194 15.28 8.80 -0.95
C MET A 194 16.42 8.06 -1.67
N PRO A 195 16.14 6.97 -2.40
CA PRO A 195 17.16 6.38 -3.25
C PRO A 195 17.58 7.41 -4.31
N SER A 196 18.89 7.54 -4.55
CA SER A 196 19.42 8.41 -5.59
C SER A 196 18.86 8.00 -6.95
N GLU A 197 18.46 8.97 -7.76
CA GLU A 197 18.09 8.73 -9.16
C GLU A 197 19.34 8.34 -9.96
N ASN A 198 19.56 7.03 -10.12
CA ASN A 198 20.38 6.48 -11.20
C ASN A 198 19.48 5.72 -12.16
#